data_AF-A0A5K1IQ32-F1
#
_entry.id   AF-A0A5K1IQ32-F1
#
_cell.length_a   1.000
_cell.length_b   1.000
_cell.length_c   1.000
_cell.angle_alpha   90.00
_cell.angle_beta   90.00
_cell.angle_gamma   90.00
#
_symmetry.space_group_name_H-M   'P 1'
#
loop_
_entity.id
_entity.type
_entity.pdbx_description
1 polymer ?
#
loop_
_entity_poly.entity_id
_entity_poly.type
_entity_poly.pdbx_seq_one_letter_code
_entity_poly.pdbx_strand_id
1 'polypeptide(L)'
;MDKSNLSLATDTPIKAREQDLIGRTPFAERLADILKSAAGPESLVIGLYGPWGSGKTSVINLVENALSRKDDDGKAGVSVVRFEPWNYLTSEQLLAQFLKEVGSALD
;
A
#
# COMPACT_ATOMS: atom_id res chain seq x y z
N MET A 1 -37.18 -5.10 -19.48
CA MET A 1 -36.47 -4.17 -18.57
C MET A 1 -35.36 -4.95 -17.92
N ASP A 2 -34.14 -4.73 -18.39
CA ASP A 2 -32.93 -5.38 -17.90
C ASP A 2 -32.68 -4.91 -16.46
N LYS A 3 -32.67 -5.84 -15.51
CA LYS A 3 -32.25 -5.57 -14.13
C LYS A 3 -30.72 -5.54 -14.11
N SER A 4 -30.14 -4.56 -14.80
CA SER A 4 -28.70 -4.38 -14.88
C SER A 4 -28.18 -4.06 -13.47
N ASN A 5 -27.54 -5.06 -12.85
CA ASN A 5 -26.62 -4.99 -11.71
C ASN A 5 -26.47 -3.60 -11.08
N LEU A 6 -27.39 -3.22 -10.19
CA LEU A 6 -27.19 -2.08 -9.32
C LEU A 6 -26.19 -2.49 -8.23
N SER A 7 -24.90 -2.49 -8.58
CA SER A 7 -23.83 -2.66 -7.62
C SER A 7 -23.85 -1.45 -6.69
N LEU A 8 -24.16 -1.68 -5.41
CA LEU A 8 -23.96 -0.69 -4.36
C LEU A 8 -22.48 -0.29 -4.37
N ALA A 9 -22.19 0.95 -4.77
CA ALA A 9 -20.85 1.51 -4.67
C ALA A 9 -20.51 1.70 -3.18
N THR A 10 -19.72 0.78 -2.64
CA THR A 10 -19.25 0.83 -1.26
C THR A 10 -18.07 1.77 -1.13
N ASP A 11 -17.95 2.49 -0.01
CA ASP A 11 -16.77 3.29 0.34
C ASP A 11 -15.61 2.39 0.82
N THR A 12 -15.26 1.39 0.01
CA THR A 12 -14.18 0.45 0.28
C THR A 12 -12.96 0.87 -0.53
N PRO A 13 -11.75 0.90 0.06
CA PRO A 13 -10.53 1.19 -0.67
C PRO A 13 -10.33 0.24 -1.84
N ILE A 14 -9.98 0.78 -3.01
CA ILE A 14 -9.66 -0.04 -4.19
C ILE A 14 -8.35 -0.80 -3.96
N LYS A 15 -8.21 -1.94 -4.63
CA LYS A 15 -7.07 -2.86 -4.47
C LYS A 15 -6.24 -3.02 -5.74
N ALA A 16 -6.82 -2.70 -6.90
CA ALA A 16 -6.17 -2.89 -8.20
C ALA A 16 -6.40 -1.69 -9.13
N ARG A 17 -5.49 -1.50 -10.09
CA ARG A 17 -5.52 -0.38 -11.06
C ARG A 17 -6.80 -0.34 -11.88
N GLU A 18 -7.41 -1.49 -12.15
CA GLU A 18 -8.63 -1.64 -12.95
C GLU A 18 -9.85 -1.00 -12.27
N GLN A 19 -9.77 -0.79 -10.95
CA GLN A 19 -10.82 -0.17 -10.15
C GLN A 19 -10.65 1.36 -10.03
N ASP A 20 -9.59 1.94 -10.58
CA ASP A 20 -9.26 3.35 -10.42
C ASP A 20 -9.97 4.24 -11.45
N LEU A 21 -11.14 4.75 -11.08
CA LEU A 21 -11.97 5.56 -11.97
C LEU A 21 -11.58 7.05 -12.04
N ILE A 22 -10.70 7.53 -11.16
CA ILE A 22 -10.35 8.97 -11.11
C ILE A 22 -8.84 9.24 -11.18
N GLY A 23 -8.04 8.25 -11.57
CA GLY A 23 -6.63 8.45 -11.96
C GLY A 23 -5.63 8.57 -10.80
N ARG A 24 -5.79 7.77 -9.74
CA ARG A 24 -4.80 7.62 -8.66
C ARG A 24 -3.59 6.76 -9.04
N THR A 25 -3.75 5.86 -10.01
CA THR A 25 -2.74 4.87 -10.42
C THR A 25 -1.41 5.52 -10.81
N PRO A 26 -1.36 6.58 -11.64
CA PRO A 26 -0.09 7.21 -12.01
C PRO A 26 0.66 7.80 -10.80
N PHE A 27 -0.05 8.27 -9.77
CA PHE A 27 0.57 8.73 -8.54
C PHE A 27 1.17 7.56 -7.73
N ALA A 28 0.41 6.48 -7.59
CA ALA A 28 0.85 5.28 -6.88
C ALA A 28 2.07 4.63 -7.56
N GLU A 29 2.08 4.55 -8.89
CA GLU A 29 3.21 4.02 -9.66
C GLU A 29 4.47 4.86 -9.47
N ARG A 30 4.37 6.20 -9.57
CA ARG A 30 5.51 7.08 -9.28
C ARG A 30 6.05 6.93 -7.87
N LEU A 31 5.17 6.76 -6.88
CA LEU A 31 5.57 6.54 -5.50
C LEU A 31 6.28 5.19 -5.33
N ALA A 32 5.81 4.14 -6.00
CA ALA A 32 6.47 2.85 -6.03
C ALA A 32 7.86 2.93 -6.68
N ASP A 33 8.02 3.68 -7.77
CA ASP A 33 9.33 3.88 -8.41
C ASP A 33 10.32 4.59 -7.48
N ILE A 34 9.87 5.61 -6.75
CA ILE A 34 10.69 6.28 -5.72
C ILE A 34 11.16 5.28 -4.67
N LEU A 35 10.24 4.44 -4.15
CA LEU A 35 10.57 3.42 -3.15
C LEU A 35 11.54 2.36 -3.69
N LYS A 36 11.39 1.92 -4.95
CA LYS A 36 12.34 1.01 -5.61
C LYS A 36 13.71 1.65 -5.81
N SER A 37 13.76 2.95 -6.10
CA SER A 37 14.99 3.70 -6.33
C SER A 37 15.72 4.11 -5.05
N ALA A 38 15.08 3.97 -3.89
CA ALA A 38 15.66 4.26 -2.59
C ALA A 38 16.69 3.18 -2.19
N ALA A 39 17.78 3.11 -2.95
CA ALA A 39 18.93 2.26 -2.68
C ALA A 39 20.02 3.12 -2.04
N GLY A 40 20.27 2.90 -0.74
CA GLY A 40 21.29 3.63 0.00
C GLY A 40 21.38 3.16 1.46
N PRO A 41 22.41 3.60 2.19
CA PRO A 41 22.57 3.27 3.61
C PRO A 41 21.54 3.97 4.50
N GLU A 42 20.93 5.06 4.01
CA GLU A 42 19.95 5.86 4.75
C GLU A 42 18.52 5.35 4.54
N SER A 43 17.72 5.38 5.60
CA SER A 43 16.29 5.02 5.52
C SER A 43 15.45 6.17 4.98
N LEU A 44 14.52 5.87 4.07
CA LEU A 44 13.55 6.82 3.55
C LEU A 44 12.19 6.68 4.26
N VAL A 45 11.65 7.79 4.77
CA VAL A 45 10.31 7.84 5.38
C VAL A 45 9.41 8.76 4.55
N ILE A 46 8.22 8.27 4.19
CA ILE A 46 7.22 9.02 3.41
C ILE A 46 5.90 9.06 4.19
N GLY A 47 5.33 10.26 4.35
CA GLY A 47 4.00 10.46 4.91
C GLY A 47 2.97 10.74 3.83
N LEU A 48 1.84 10.00 3.84
CA LEU A 48 0.71 10.23 2.94
C LEU A 48 -0.41 10.98 3.69
N TYR A 49 -0.61 12.25 3.36
CA TYR A 49 -1.57 13.13 4.04
C TYR A 49 -2.83 13.40 3.22
N GLY A 50 -3.95 13.64 3.90
CA GLY A 50 -5.20 14.04 3.28
C GLY A 50 -6.43 13.84 4.18
N PRO A 51 -7.57 14.48 3.88
CA PRO A 51 -8.80 14.34 4.66
C PRO A 51 -9.30 12.89 4.79
N TRP A 52 -10.18 12.62 5.75
CA TRP A 52 -10.91 11.34 5.80
C TRP A 52 -11.70 11.12 4.50
N GLY A 53 -11.73 9.89 4.00
CA GLY A 53 -12.40 9.58 2.72
C GLY A 53 -11.65 10.03 1.45
N SER A 54 -10.46 10.63 1.54
CA SER A 54 -9.71 11.06 0.33
C SER A 54 -9.14 9.91 -0.52
N GLY A 55 -9.20 8.67 -0.01
CA GLY A 55 -8.68 7.48 -0.68
C GLY A 55 -7.20 7.19 -0.38
N LYS A 56 -6.67 7.60 0.77
CA LYS A 56 -5.28 7.28 1.18
C LYS A 56 -5.02 5.77 1.20
N THR A 57 -5.92 5.00 1.79
CA THR A 57 -5.81 3.53 1.82
C THR A 57 -5.85 2.93 0.42
N SER A 58 -6.65 3.49 -0.50
CA SER A 58 -6.64 3.10 -1.91
C SER A 58 -5.29 3.33 -2.55
N VAL A 59 -4.67 4.48 -2.30
CA VAL A 59 -3.32 4.79 -2.80
C VAL A 59 -2.29 3.79 -2.25
N ILE A 60 -2.32 3.50 -0.94
CA ILE A 60 -1.41 2.52 -0.32
C ILE A 60 -1.54 1.15 -0.99
N ASN A 61 -2.77 0.67 -1.20
CA ASN A 61 -3.01 -0.61 -1.86
C ASN A 61 -2.49 -0.61 -3.32
N LEU A 62 -2.66 0.50 -4.05
CA LEU A 62 -2.15 0.62 -5.41
C LEU A 62 -0.62 0.66 -5.46
N VAL A 63 0.04 1.28 -4.48
CA VAL A 63 1.51 1.27 -4.34
C VAL A 63 2.01 -0.15 -4.09
N GLU A 64 1.38 -0.87 -3.15
CA GLU A 64 1.69 -2.29 -2.88
C GLU A 64 1.53 -3.16 -4.13
N ASN A 65 0.45 -2.94 -4.89
CA ASN A 65 0.24 -3.62 -6.17
C ASN A 65 1.34 -3.29 -7.19
N ALA A 66 1.79 -2.04 -7.26
CA ALA A 66 2.89 -1.65 -8.15
C ALA A 66 4.25 -2.23 -7.73
N LEU A 67 4.53 -2.33 -6.43
CA LEU A 67 5.76 -2.89 -5.87
C LEU A 67 5.89 -4.40 -6.06
N SER A 68 4.75 -5.12 -6.05
CA SER A 68 4.69 -6.58 -6.24
C SER A 68 4.81 -7.03 -7.70
N ARG A 69 4.71 -6.10 -8.67
CA ARG A 69 4.95 -6.41 -10.08
C ARG A 69 6.44 -6.72 -10.27
N LYS A 70 6.73 -7.87 -10.87
CA LYS A 70 8.09 -8.22 -11.29
C LYS A 70 8.55 -7.23 -12.36
N ASP A 71 9.74 -6.70 -12.20
CA ASP A 71 10.39 -5.95 -13.26
C ASP A 71 10.83 -6.92 -14.37
N ASP A 72 10.89 -6.44 -15.62
CA ASP A 72 11.28 -7.23 -16.81
C ASP A 72 12.67 -7.89 -16.65
N ASP A 73 13.53 -7.34 -15.78
CA ASP A 73 14.88 -7.82 -15.48
C ASP A 73 14.93 -8.95 -14.44
N GLY A 74 13.80 -9.41 -13.92
CA GLY A 74 13.73 -10.56 -12.99
C GLY A 74 14.32 -10.30 -11.60
N LYS A 75 14.57 -9.04 -11.22
CA LYS A 75 14.99 -8.67 -9.86
C LYS A 75 13.92 -9.07 -8.84
N ALA A 76 14.38 -9.55 -7.69
CA ALA A 76 13.51 -9.91 -6.57
C ALA A 76 12.64 -8.71 -6.17
N GLY A 77 11.34 -8.95 -6.00
CA GLY A 77 10.38 -7.91 -5.63
C GLY A 77 10.70 -7.29 -4.27
N VAL A 78 10.21 -6.07 -4.05
CA VAL A 78 10.30 -5.41 -2.74
C VAL A 78 9.44 -6.21 -1.74
N SER A 79 10.02 -6.61 -0.61
CA SER A 79 9.25 -7.21 0.49
C SER A 79 8.39 -6.11 1.14
N VAL A 80 7.08 -6.28 1.12
CA VAL A 80 6.13 -5.32 1.67
C VAL A 80 5.56 -5.89 2.96
N VAL A 81 5.74 -5.16 4.07
CA VAL A 81 5.17 -5.49 5.38
C VAL A 81 4.09 -4.48 5.72
N ARG A 82 2.87 -4.96 5.92
CA ARG A 82 1.74 -4.11 6.31
C ARG A 82 1.55 -4.12 7.82
N PHE A 83 1.68 -2.96 8.44
CA PHE A 83 1.52 -2.79 9.89
C PHE A 83 0.39 -1.80 10.18
N GLU A 84 -0.65 -2.25 10.88
CA GLU A 84 -1.81 -1.45 11.26
C GLU A 84 -1.74 -1.15 12.78
N PRO A 85 -1.42 0.08 13.20
CA PRO A 85 -1.09 0.39 14.60
C PRO A 85 -2.30 0.39 15.54
N TRP A 86 -3.53 0.41 15.00
CA TRP A 86 -4.77 0.62 15.75
C TRP A 86 -5.14 -0.51 16.72
N ASN A 87 -4.51 -1.67 16.60
CA ASN A 87 -4.85 -2.85 17.39
C ASN A 87 -4.13 -2.93 18.75
N TYR A 88 -3.28 -1.95 19.09
CA TYR A 88 -2.40 -2.02 20.26
C TYR A 88 -2.72 -0.91 21.26
N LEU A 89 -2.84 -1.29 22.54
CA LEU A 89 -3.24 -0.38 23.62
C LEU A 89 -2.04 0.32 24.27
N THR A 90 -0.84 -0.26 24.17
CA THR A 90 0.40 0.31 24.73
C THR A 90 1.51 0.39 23.70
N SER A 91 2.46 1.31 23.93
CA SER A 91 3.63 1.49 23.09
C SER A 91 4.53 0.25 23.05
N GLU A 92 4.62 -0.49 24.15
CA GLU A 92 5.41 -1.73 24.24
C GLU A 92 4.79 -2.83 23.38
N GLN A 93 3.46 -2.97 23.42
CA GLN A 93 2.74 -3.92 22.57
C GLN A 93 2.88 -3.58 21.08
N LEU A 94 2.78 -2.29 20.74
CA LEU A 94 2.98 -1.77 19.40
C LEU A 94 4.39 -2.12 18.88
N LEU A 95 5.42 -1.81 19.66
CA LEU A 95 6.82 -2.05 19.28
C LEU A 95 7.11 -3.55 19.14
N ALA A 96 6.68 -4.36 20.10
CA ALA A 96 6.88 -5.80 20.07
C ALA A 96 6.23 -6.43 18.84
N GLN A 97 5.01 -6.00 18.48
CA GLN A 97 4.38 -6.50 17.28
C GLN A 97 5.07 -6.00 16.01
N PHE A 98 5.41 -4.71 15.93
CA PHE A 98 6.12 -4.18 14.76
C PHE A 98 7.38 -4.98 14.45
N LEU A 99 8.21 -5.23 15.47
CA LEU A 99 9.43 -6.04 15.33
C LEU A 99 9.13 -7.48 14.90
N LYS A 100 8.04 -8.08 15.41
CA LYS A 100 7.60 -9.43 15.02
C LYS A 100 7.17 -9.51 13.56
N GLU A 101 6.35 -8.58 13.09
CA GLU A 101 5.87 -8.54 11.70
C GLU A 101 7.03 -8.31 10.72
N VAL A 102 7.93 -7.37 11.05
CA VAL A 102 9.12 -7.10 10.22
C VAL A 102 10.06 -8.30 10.21
N GLY A 103 10.35 -8.90 11.37
CA GLY A 103 11.21 -10.08 11.46
C GLY A 103 10.68 -11.25 10.62
N SER A 104 9.38 -11.52 10.68
CA SER A 104 8.75 -12.61 9.93
C SER A 104 8.80 -12.43 8.40
N ALA A 105 9.04 -11.21 7.91
CA ALA A 105 9.11 -10.90 6.49
C ALA A 105 10.55 -10.85 5.94
N LEU A 106 11.55 -10.97 6.82
CA LEU A 106 12.98 -10.99 6.48
C LEU A 106 13.58 -12.40 6.51
N ASP A 107 12.92 -13.35 7.18
CA ASP A 107 13.25 -14.78 7.19
C ASP A 107 12.80 -15.50 5.90
#